data_AF-A0A9D9PM81-F1
#
_entry.id   AF-A0A9D9PM81-F1
#
_cell.length_a   1.000
_cell.length_b   1.000
_cell.length_c   1.000
_cell.angle_alpha   90.00
_cell.angle_beta   90.00
_cell.angle_gamma   90.00
#
_symmetry.space_group_name_H-M   'P 1'
#
loop_
_entity.id
_entity.type
_entity.pdbx_description
1 polymer ?
#
loop_
_entity_poly.entity_id
_entity_poly.type
_entity_poly.pdbx_seq_one_letter_code
_entity_poly.pdbx_strand_id
1 'polypeptide(L)'
;MNLEYVLPADIERRSFEIIESELETEIPEEIKPVVMRVIHTTADFDYLDNLYFSEDVMNTAMKAISQKAVFVTDTNMAKSGINKAALA
;
A
#
# COMPACT_ATOMS: atom_id res chain seq x y z
N MET A 1 14.80 8.87 27.24
CA MET A 1 14.25 8.10 26.10
C MET A 1 15.01 6.79 26.05
N ASN A 2 14.33 5.66 26.19
CA ASN A 2 14.93 4.36 25.88
C ASN A 2 14.71 4.13 24.38
N LEU A 3 15.79 3.99 23.62
CA LEU A 3 15.74 3.67 22.21
C LEU A 3 15.58 2.15 22.08
N GLU A 4 14.44 1.72 21.55
CA GLU A 4 14.20 0.32 21.19
C GLU A 4 14.79 0.08 19.80
N TYR A 5 15.70 -0.89 19.67
CA TYR A 5 16.25 -1.29 18.37
C TYR A 5 15.39 -2.40 17.78
N VAL A 6 14.74 -2.11 16.65
CA VAL A 6 13.84 -3.03 15.94
C VAL A 6 14.37 -3.24 14.52
N LEU A 7 14.27 -4.46 13.98
CA LEU A 7 14.68 -4.70 12.59
C LEU A 7 13.71 -3.97 11.64
N PRO A 8 14.17 -3.52 10.45
CA PRO A 8 13.30 -2.79 9.52
C PRO A 8 12.01 -3.51 9.14
N ALA A 9 12.05 -4.84 8.96
CA ALA A 9 10.87 -5.64 8.67
C ALA A 9 9.87 -5.68 9.84
N ASP A 10 10.37 -5.65 11.07
CA ASP A 10 9.52 -5.58 12.27
C ASP A 10 8.89 -4.19 12.44
N ILE A 11 9.56 -3.13 11.96
CA ILE A 11 9.00 -1.77 11.97
C ILE A 11 7.78 -1.69 11.03
N GLU A 12 7.91 -2.21 9.80
CA GLU A 12 6.81 -2.21 8.83
C GLU A 12 5.64 -3.05 9.34
N ARG A 13 5.90 -4.27 9.83
CA ARG A 13 4.87 -5.13 10.40
C ARG A 13 4.16 -4.45 11.56
N ARG A 14 4.90 -3.87 12.52
CA ARG A 14 4.33 -3.15 13.65
C ARG A 14 3.55 -1.92 13.21
N SER A 15 3.98 -1.22 12.16
CA SER A 15 3.21 -0.11 11.59
C SER A 15 1.86 -0.59 11.04
N PHE A 16 1.81 -1.70 10.32
CA PHE A 16 0.53 -2.23 9.84
C PHE A 16 -0.36 -2.72 10.98
N GLU A 17 0.20 -3.35 12.02
CA GLU A 17 -0.56 -3.74 13.22
C GLU A 17 -1.19 -2.52 13.92
N ILE A 18 -0.45 -1.41 14.02
CA ILE A 18 -0.97 -0.16 14.60
C ILE A 18 -2.08 0.42 13.73
N ILE A 19 -1.85 0.54 12.42
CA ILE A 19 -2.87 1.06 11.49
C ILE A 19 -4.15 0.22 11.59
N GLU A 20 -4.03 -1.11 11.58
CA GLU A 20 -5.18 -2.01 11.67
C GLU A 20 -5.94 -1.86 12.99
N SER A 21 -5.24 -1.61 14.10
CA SER A 21 -5.87 -1.36 15.41
C SER A 21 -6.61 -0.03 15.51
N GLU A 22 -6.27 0.94 14.65
CA GLU A 22 -6.89 2.27 14.59
C GLU A 22 -8.02 2.35 13.55
N LEU A 23 -8.24 1.30 12.76
CA LEU A 23 -9.35 1.27 11.79
C LEU A 23 -10.70 1.29 12.50
N GLU A 24 -11.52 2.30 12.17
CA GLU A 24 -12.90 2.40 12.67
C GLU A 24 -13.92 1.67 11.79
N THR A 25 -13.52 1.33 10.55
CA THR A 25 -14.39 0.71 9.54
C THR A 25 -13.71 -0.50 8.92
N GLU A 26 -14.49 -1.54 8.63
CA GLU A 26 -14.02 -2.73 7.94
C GLU A 26 -13.76 -2.43 6.45
N ILE A 27 -12.54 -2.73 6.00
CA ILE A 27 -12.13 -2.56 4.60
C ILE A 27 -12.29 -3.90 3.89
N PRO A 28 -12.89 -3.96 2.68
CA PRO A 28 -12.93 -5.19 1.90
C PRO A 28 -11.52 -5.77 1.69
N GLU A 29 -11.36 -7.06 1.99
CA GLU A 29 -10.07 -7.76 1.95
C GLU A 29 -9.35 -7.65 0.60
N GLU A 30 -10.09 -7.52 -0.50
CA GLU A 30 -9.54 -7.35 -1.84
C GLU A 30 -8.71 -6.06 -1.99
N ILE A 31 -9.13 -4.95 -1.37
CA ILE A 31 -8.48 -3.64 -1.47
C ILE A 31 -7.66 -3.28 -0.23
N LYS A 32 -7.88 -3.98 0.89
CA LYS A 32 -7.23 -3.73 2.19
C LYS A 32 -5.70 -3.58 2.08
N PRO A 33 -4.95 -4.42 1.33
CA PRO A 33 -3.51 -4.24 1.19
C PRO A 33 -3.10 -2.89 0.58
N VAL A 34 -3.89 -2.39 -0.37
CA VAL A 34 -3.64 -1.10 -1.03
C VAL A 34 -3.94 0.05 -0.07
N VAL A 35 -5.09 0.03 0.59
CA VAL A 35 -5.50 1.06 1.55
C VAL A 35 -4.49 1.16 2.70
N MET A 36 -4.11 0.03 3.29
CA MET A 36 -3.10 -0.04 4.36
C MET A 36 -1.76 0.54 3.91
N ARG A 37 -1.33 0.26 2.67
CA ARG A 37 -0.07 0.80 2.12
C ARG A 37 -0.12 2.30 1.91
N VAL A 38 -1.27 2.84 1.48
CA VAL A 38 -1.49 4.29 1.32
C VAL A 38 -1.43 4.99 2.68
N ILE A 39 -2.12 4.46 3.70
CA ILE A 39 -2.08 5.02 5.06
C ILE A 39 -0.65 4.93 5.60
N HIS A 40 0.04 3.80 5.44
CA HIS A 40 1.42 3.64 5.92
C HIS A 40 2.39 4.69 5.33
N THR A 41 2.26 5.03 4.05
CA THR A 41 3.16 6.00 3.42
C THR A 41 2.76 7.46 3.68
N THR A 42 1.52 7.73 4.09
CA THR A 42 1.00 9.09 4.28
C THR A 42 0.76 9.47 5.74
N ALA A 43 0.64 8.47 6.62
CA ALA A 43 0.11 8.58 7.98
C ALA A 43 -1.27 9.27 8.05
N ASP A 44 -2.08 9.11 7.01
CA ASP A 44 -3.35 9.81 6.84
C ASP A 44 -4.51 8.82 6.67
N PHE A 45 -5.41 8.79 7.66
CA PHE A 45 -6.59 7.91 7.66
C PHE A 45 -7.75 8.47 6.82
N ASP A 46 -7.70 9.72 6.37
CA ASP A 46 -8.73 10.30 5.50
C ASP A 46 -8.84 9.55 4.16
N TYR A 47 -7.81 8.76 3.79
CA TYR A 47 -7.85 7.87 2.63
C TYR A 47 -8.85 6.71 2.77
N LEU A 48 -9.37 6.42 3.96
CA LEU A 48 -10.49 5.48 4.12
C LEU A 48 -11.76 5.98 3.42
N ASP A 49 -11.98 7.29 3.41
CA ASP A 49 -13.16 7.92 2.79
C ASP A 49 -12.89 8.42 1.36
N ASN A 50 -11.62 8.70 1.04
CA ASN A 50 -11.24 9.38 -0.19
C ASN A 50 -10.62 8.46 -1.27
N LEU A 51 -10.32 7.20 -0.96
CA LEU A 51 -9.88 6.23 -1.97
C LEU A 51 -11.06 5.56 -2.67
N TYR A 52 -11.13 5.74 -3.98
CA TYR A 52 -12.14 5.12 -4.82
C TYR A 52 -11.52 4.06 -5.72
N PHE A 53 -12.15 2.89 -5.73
CA PHE A 53 -11.75 1.75 -6.53
C PHE A 53 -12.82 1.52 -7.60
N SER A 54 -12.44 1.52 -8.88
CA SER A 54 -13.37 1.13 -9.92
C SER A 54 -13.70 -0.36 -9.80
N GLU A 55 -14.85 -0.76 -10.33
CA GLU A 55 -15.24 -2.17 -10.41
C GLU A 55 -14.11 -3.00 -11.06
N ASP A 56 -13.80 -4.15 -10.46
CA ASP A 56 -12.80 -5.12 -10.94
C ASP A 56 -11.36 -4.57 -11.09
N VAL A 57 -11.02 -3.43 -10.46
CA VAL A 57 -9.71 -2.79 -10.63
C VAL A 57 -8.56 -3.67 -10.18
N MET A 58 -8.74 -4.44 -9.09
CA MET A 58 -7.68 -5.28 -8.54
C MET A 58 -7.34 -6.43 -9.50
N ASN A 59 -8.36 -7.15 -10.01
CA ASN A 59 -8.14 -8.19 -11.00
C ASN A 59 -7.57 -7.64 -12.31
N THR A 60 -8.09 -6.50 -12.77
CA THR A 60 -7.61 -5.85 -14.00
C THR A 60 -6.15 -5.44 -13.87
N ALA A 61 -5.77 -4.80 -12.76
CA ALA A 61 -4.40 -4.39 -12.49
C ALA A 61 -3.46 -5.60 -12.38
N MET A 62 -3.83 -6.61 -11.58
CA MET A 62 -3.01 -7.82 -11.41
C MET A 62 -2.81 -8.57 -12.73
N LYS A 63 -3.84 -8.65 -13.58
CA LYS A 63 -3.73 -9.22 -14.92
C LYS A 63 -2.74 -8.44 -15.78
N ALA A 64 -2.83 -7.11 -15.83
CA ALA A 64 -1.90 -6.27 -16.58
C ALA A 64 -0.44 -6.44 -16.10
N ILE A 65 -0.24 -6.46 -14.78
CA ILE A 65 1.09 -6.66 -14.16
C ILE A 65 1.64 -8.03 -14.57
N SER A 66 0.86 -9.11 -14.47
CA SER A 66 1.28 -10.46 -14.86
C SER A 66 1.65 -10.58 -16.34
N GLN A 67 1.04 -9.75 -17.19
CA GLN A 67 1.32 -9.66 -18.63
C GLN A 67 2.51 -8.74 -18.96
N LYS A 68 3.26 -8.28 -17.96
CA LYS A 68 4.41 -7.37 -18.10
C LYS A 68 4.05 -6.06 -18.79
N ALA A 69 2.89 -5.50 -18.42
CA ALA A 69 2.46 -4.19 -18.89
C ALA A 69 3.53 -3.11 -18.64
N VAL A 70 3.56 -2.10 -19.51
CA VAL A 70 4.42 -0.93 -19.35
C VAL A 70 3.79 0.00 -18.32
N PHE A 71 4.52 0.32 -17.24
CA PHE A 71 4.14 1.35 -16.28
C PHE A 71 4.59 2.72 -16.81
N VAL A 72 3.63 3.58 -17.09
CA VAL A 72 3.87 4.98 -17.44
C VAL A 72 3.57 5.82 -16.21
N THR A 73 4.56 6.58 -15.74
CA THR A 73 4.41 7.50 -14.60
C THR A 73 4.61 8.94 -15.09
N ASP A 74 3.89 9.87 -14.46
CA ASP A 74 4.01 11.30 -14.71
C ASP A 74 5.27 11.92 -14.09
N THR A 75 5.72 11.37 -12.96
CA THR A 75 6.92 11.83 -12.23
C THR A 75 7.99 10.75 -12.08
N ASN A 76 9.25 11.19 -11.92
CA ASN A 76 10.36 10.29 -11.60
C ASN A 76 10.30 9.75 -10.18
N MET A 77 9.67 10.47 -9.25
CA MET A 77 9.50 10.03 -7.87
C MET A 77 8.68 8.74 -7.83
N ALA A 78 7.50 8.73 -8.48
CA ALA A 78 6.66 7.55 -8.62
C ALA A 78 7.42 6.39 -9.28
N LYS A 79 8.12 6.65 -10.40
CA LYS A 79 8.96 5.64 -11.08
C LYS A 79 10.00 5.02 -10.16
N SER A 80 10.67 5.83 -9.34
CA SER A 80 11.74 5.38 -8.45
C SER A 80 11.23 4.61 -7.23
N GLY A 81 10.00 4.88 -6.80
CA GLY A 81 9.36 4.21 -5.66
C GLY A 81 8.83 2.80 -5.96
N ILE A 82 8.73 2.40 -7.23
CA ILE A 82 8.25 1.08 -7.62
C ILE A 82 9.29 0.00 -7.22
N ASN A 83 8.86 -0.98 -6.43
CA ASN A 83 9.69 -2.12 -6.04
C ASN A 83 9.96 -3.05 -7.24
N LYS A 84 11.18 -2.97 -7.79
CA LYS A 84 11.60 -3.77 -8.94
C LYS A 84 11.68 -5.27 -8.66
N ALA A 85 11.98 -5.66 -7.42
CA ALA A 85 12.05 -7.07 -7.04
C ALA A 85 10.66 -7.71 -6.98
N ALA A 86 9.64 -6.94 -6.62
CA ALA A 86 8.25 -7.40 -6.64
C ALA A 86 7.68 -7.56 -8.07
N LEU A 87 8.33 -6.95 -9.08
CA LEU A 87 7.97 -7.07 -10.50
C LEU A 87 8.80 -8.12 -11.27
N ALA A 88 9.78 -8.74 -10.62
CA ALA A 88 10.75 -9.64 -11.26
C ALA A 88 10.22 -11.06 -11.48
#